data_AF-A0A6G2JH04-F1
#
_entry.id   AF-A0A6G2JH04-F1
#
_cell.length_a   1.000
_cell.length_b   1.000
_cell.length_c   1.000
_cell.angle_alpha   90.00
_cell.angle_beta   90.00
_cell.angle_gamma   90.00
#
_symmetry.space_group_name_H-M   'P 1'
#
loop_
_entity.id
_entity.type
_entity.pdbx_description
1 polymer ?
#
loop_
_entity_poly.entity_id
_entity_poly.type
_entity_poly.pdbx_seq_one_letter_code
_entity_poly.pdbx_strand_id
1 'polypeptide(L)' 'MSSTEERLRALIDANLEIEGRASGQPISLDLSLADAGVSSTDLVAFWQLVCEEFSMDIPAEVFAELATPGDLIAHLDAG' A
#
# COMPACT_ATOMS: atom_id res chain seq x y z
N MET A 1 9.63 15.84 -8.25
CA MET A 1 8.59 14.88 -8.67
C MET A 1 8.63 13.79 -7.62
N SER A 2 7.55 13.57 -6.88
CA SER A 2 7.54 12.49 -5.89
C SER A 2 7.36 11.16 -6.60
N SER A 3 8.23 10.20 -6.30
CA SER A 3 8.20 8.86 -6.90
C SER A 3 6.94 8.09 -6.47
N THR A 4 6.54 7.06 -7.23
CA THR A 4 5.44 6.13 -6.88
C THR A 4 5.55 5.66 -5.43
N GLU A 5 6.76 5.29 -5.01
CA GLU A 5 7.11 4.92 -3.65
C GLU A 5 6.80 5.99 -2.61
N GLU A 6 7.15 7.26 -2.86
CA GLU A 6 6.89 8.36 -1.92
C GLU A 6 5.39 8.61 -1.75
N ARG A 7 4.63 8.55 -2.86
CA ARG A 7 3.17 8.73 -2.84
C ARG A 7 2.49 7.57 -2.13
N LEU A 8 2.91 6.34 -2.40
CA LEU A 8 2.38 5.15 -1.73
C LEU A 8 2.67 5.18 -0.23
N ARG A 9 3.91 5.52 0.18
CA ARG A 9 4.24 5.68 1.60
C ARG A 9 3.37 6.75 2.27
N ALA A 10 3.13 7.88 1.61
CA ALA A 10 2.26 8.92 2.15
C ALA A 10 0.82 8.43 2.32
N LEU A 11 0.28 7.65 1.37
CA LEU A 11 -1.05 7.03 1.49
C LEU A 11 -1.10 6.04 2.67
N ILE A 12 -0.08 5.21 2.83
CA ILE A 12 0.02 4.25 3.94
C ILE A 12 0.09 5.01 5.27
N ASP A 13 0.95 6.00 5.41
CA ASP A 13 1.06 6.79 6.64
C ASP A 13 -0.20 7.59 6.99
N ALA A 14 -0.95 8.02 5.97
CA ALA A 14 -2.17 8.80 6.18
C ALA A 14 -3.40 7.94 6.48
N ASN A 15 -3.43 6.68 6.02
CA ASN A 15 -4.65 5.86 6.03
C ASN A 15 -4.52 4.50 6.72
N LEU A 16 -3.31 4.00 6.98
CA LEU A 16 -3.09 2.70 7.60
C LEU A 16 -2.45 2.83 8.98
N GLU A 17 -3.06 2.18 9.97
CA GLU A 17 -2.44 1.95 11.28
C GLU A 17 -1.71 0.61 11.27
N ILE A 18 -0.40 0.64 11.51
CA ILE A 18 0.45 -0.55 11.50
C ILE A 18 0.88 -0.86 12.93
N GLU A 19 0.62 -2.08 13.38
CA GLU A 19 1.00 -2.52 14.72
C GLU A 19 2.53 -2.52 14.87
N GLY A 20 3.01 -1.85 15.93
CA GLY A 20 4.45 -1.77 16.22
C GLY A 20 5.23 -0.75 15.38
N ARG A 21 4.57 -0.01 14.47
CA ARG A 21 5.19 1.10 13.74
C ARG A 21 4.80 2.43 14.39
N ALA A 22 5.78 3.24 14.75
CA ALA A 22 5.52 4.61 15.16
C ALA A 22 5.19 5.48 13.94
N SER A 23 4.21 6.39 14.08
CA SER A 23 3.84 7.34 13.03
C SER A 23 5.09 8.10 12.54
N GLY A 24 5.37 8.03 11.24
CA GLY A 24 6.56 8.65 10.62
C GLY A 24 7.82 7.77 10.52
N GLN A 25 7.81 6.52 11.00
CA GLN A 25 8.88 5.56 10.67
C GLN A 25 8.70 5.02 9.26
N PRO A 26 9.74 4.86 8.43
CA PRO A 26 9.58 4.32 7.09
C PRO A 26 8.98 2.91 7.13
N ILE A 27 7.94 2.65 6.31
CA ILE A 27 7.41 1.30 6.15
C ILE A 27 8.41 0.44 5.37
N SER A 28 8.59 -0.80 5.83
CA SER A 28 9.28 -1.85 5.09
C SER A 28 8.45 -2.27 3.89
N LEU A 29 8.96 -2.02 2.68
CA LEU A 29 8.26 -2.37 1.45
C LEU A 29 8.21 -3.88 1.21
N ASP A 30 9.08 -4.65 1.85
CA ASP A 30 9.11 -6.11 1.80
C ASP A 30 8.18 -6.79 2.83
N LEU A 31 7.54 -6.01 3.71
CA LEU A 31 6.65 -6.55 4.73
C LEU A 31 5.20 -6.52 4.23
N SER A 32 4.51 -7.63 4.40
CA SER A 32 3.07 -7.69 4.13
C SER A 32 2.31 -6.80 5.09
N LEU A 33 1.41 -5.97 4.55
CA LEU A 33 0.57 -5.09 5.36
C LEU A 33 -0.34 -5.90 6.30
N ALA A 34 -0.82 -7.06 5.85
CA ALA A 34 -1.60 -7.97 6.69
C ALA A 34 -0.77 -8.52 7.86
N ASP A 35 0.51 -8.87 7.63
CA ASP A 35 1.43 -9.30 8.68
C ASP A 35 1.84 -8.15 9.62
N ALA A 36 1.73 -6.91 9.13
CA ALA A 36 1.98 -5.69 9.90
C ALA A 36 0.80 -5.30 10.81
N GLY A 37 -0.23 -6.15 10.92
CA GLY A 37 -1.40 -5.92 11.76
C GLY A 37 -2.47 -5.02 11.13
N VAL A 38 -2.38 -4.72 9.83
CA VAL A 38 -3.41 -3.95 9.12
C VAL A 38 -4.65 -4.82 8.96
N SER A 39 -5.81 -4.26 9.32
CA SER A 39 -7.07 -4.98 9.20
C SER A 39 -7.47 -5.21 7.73
N SER A 40 -8.23 -6.27 7.46
CA SER A 40 -8.75 -6.55 6.11
C SER A 40 -9.62 -5.42 5.56
N THR A 41 -10.31 -4.69 6.43
CA THR A 41 -11.13 -3.52 6.05
C THR A 41 -10.26 -2.36 5.60
N ASP A 42 -9.18 -2.08 6.34
CA ASP A 42 -8.25 -0.99 6.01
C ASP A 42 -7.47 -1.31 4.74
N LEU A 43 -7.13 -2.59 4.50
CA LEU A 43 -6.51 -3.04 3.25
C LEU A 43 -7.39 -2.78 2.03
N VAL A 44 -8.68 -3.09 2.12
CA VAL A 44 -9.63 -2.83 1.03
C VAL A 44 -9.83 -1.33 0.80
N ALA A 45 -9.92 -0.54 1.87
CA ALA A 45 -10.02 0.92 1.76
C ALA A 45 -8.75 1.53 1.14
N PHE A 46 -7.57 1.06 1.57
CA PHE A 46 -6.29 1.48 1.01
C PHE A 46 -6.15 1.11 -0.46
N TRP A 47 -6.55 -0.11 -0.85
CA TRP A 47 -6.57 -0.53 -2.24
C TRP A 47 -7.38 0.42 -3.12
N GLN A 48 -8.59 0.81 -2.68
CA GLN A 48 -9.43 1.76 -3.42
C GLN A 48 -8.73 3.12 -3.56
N LEU A 49 -8.12 3.62 -2.49
CA LEU A 49 -7.38 4.89 -2.51
C LEU A 49 -6.19 4.84 -3.48
N VAL A 50 -5.48 3.72 -3.54
CA VAL A 50 -4.39 3.53 -4.50
C VAL A 50 -4.93 3.53 -5.93
N CYS A 51 -6.01 2.80 -6.19
CA CYS A 51 -6.65 2.79 -7.52
C CYS A 51 -7.06 4.21 -7.96
N GLU A 52 -7.64 5.00 -7.04
CA GLU A 52 -8.02 6.39 -7.30
C GLU A 52 -6.80 7.30 -7.53
N GLU A 53 -5.79 7.26 -6.66
CA GLU A 53 -4.61 8.14 -6.72
C GLU A 53 -3.76 7.87 -7.98
N PHE A 54 -3.64 6.61 -8.39
CA PHE A 54 -2.87 6.22 -9.57
C PHE A 54 -3.73 6.08 -10.83
N SER A 55 -5.05 6.33 -10.73
CA SER A 55 -6.01 6.14 -11.84
C SER A 55 -5.87 4.76 -12.49
N MET A 56 -5.73 3.72 -11.66
CA MET A 56 -5.59 2.34 -12.06
C MET A 56 -6.79 1.51 -11.61
N ASP A 57 -7.10 0.46 -12.37
CA ASP A 57 -8.13 -0.51 -12.03
C ASP A 57 -7.45 -1.84 -11.71
N ILE A 58 -7.02 -1.98 -10.45
CA ILE A 58 -6.35 -3.21 -9.97
C ILE A 58 -7.44 -4.15 -9.47
N PRO A 59 -7.63 -5.36 -10.03
CA PRO A 59 -8.60 -6.32 -9.50
C PRO A 59 -8.28 -6.68 -8.04
N ALA A 60 -9.31 -6.90 -7.22
CA ALA A 60 -9.11 -7.30 -5.81
C ALA A 60 -8.30 -8.60 -5.68
N GLU A 61 -8.44 -9.51 -6.65
CA GLU A 61 -7.65 -10.76 -6.72
C GLU A 61 -6.17 -10.48 -6.89
N VAL A 62 -5.82 -9.55 -7.79
CA VAL A 62 -4.43 -9.11 -8.02
C VAL A 62 -3.91 -8.38 -6.80
N PHE A 63 -4.70 -7.48 -6.21
CA PHE A 63 -4.29 -6.78 -4.98
C PHE A 63 -4.04 -7.75 -3.82
N ALA A 64 -4.83 -8.81 -3.68
CA ALA A 64 -4.60 -9.85 -2.69
C ALA A 64 -3.33 -10.68 -2.98
N GLU A 65 -2.95 -10.84 -4.24
CA GLU A 65 -1.66 -11.45 -4.64
C GLU A 65 -0.47 -10.51 -4.39
N LEU A 66 -0.69 -9.20 -4.44
CA LEU A 66 0.29 -8.17 -4.08
C LEU A 66 0.45 -8.13 -2.56
N ALA A 67 1.19 -9.10 -2.04
CA ALA A 67 1.37 -9.30 -0.61
C ALA A 67 2.09 -8.11 0.05
N THR A 68 2.97 -7.42 -0.67
CA THR A 68 3.81 -6.36 -0.10
C THR A 68 3.63 -5.01 -0.82
N PRO A 69 3.85 -3.88 -0.12
CA PRO A 69 3.88 -2.56 -0.76
C PRO A 69 4.91 -2.46 -1.89
N GLY A 70 6.02 -3.20 -1.81
CA GLY A 70 7.04 -3.27 -2.86
C GLY A 70 6.51 -3.90 -4.15
N ASP A 71 5.75 -4.99 -4.04
CA ASP A 71 5.09 -5.61 -5.20
C ASP A 71 4.09 -4.65 -5.84
N LEU A 72 3.34 -3.92 -5.01
CA LEU A 72 2.39 -2.91 -5.48
C LEU A 72 3.12 -1.78 -6.23
N ILE A 73 4.23 -1.26 -5.70
CA ILE A 73 5.04 -0.25 -6.40
C ILE A 73 5.54 -0.79 -7.74
N ALA A 74 6.08 -2.02 -7.76
CA ALA A 74 6.57 -2.63 -8.99
C ALA A 74 5.46 -2.80 -10.03
N HIS A 75 4.24 -3.13 -9.60
CA HIS A 75 3.07 -3.21 -10.47
C HIS A 75 2.67 -1.84 -11.01
N LEU A 76 2.64 -0.81 -10.15
CA LEU A 76 2.32 0.57 -10.51
C LEU A 76 3.36 1.16 -11.50
N ASP A 77 4.66 0.88 -11.31
CA ASP A 77 5.74 1.34 -12.20
C ASP A 77 5.82 0.55 -13.52
N ALA A 78 5.26 -0.66 -13.57
CA ALA A 78 5.23 -1.48 -14.79
C ALA A 78 4.07 -1.15 -15.73
N GLY A 79 3.05 -0.41 -15.26
CA GLY A 79 1.82 -0.07 -15.99
C GLY A 79 1.90 1.20 -16.83
#